data_AF-A0A445GA09-F1
#
_entry.id   AF-A0A445GA09-F1
#
_cell.length_a   1.000
_cell.length_b   1.000
_cell.length_c   1.000
_cell.angle_alpha   90.00
_cell.angle_beta   90.00
_cell.angle_gamma   90.00
#
_symmetry.space_group_name_H-M   'P 1'
#
loop_
_entity.id
_entity.type
_entity.pdbx_description
1 polymer ?
#
loop_
_entity_poly.entity_id
_entity_poly.type
_entity_poly.pdbx_seq_one_letter_code
_entity_poly.pdbx_strand_id
1 'polypeptide(L)'
;MRFRVKSQLKRIARPMYSNPPVHGARIVADVVGNPVLFNEWKAEMEMMAGRIKNVRQQLYDSITSKDKSGKDWSFILKQIGMFSFTGLNKNQSDNMTNKWHVYMTKDGRISLAGLSLAKCEYLADAIIDSYHNVS
;
A
#
# COMPACT_ATOMS: atom_id res chain seq x y z
N MET A 1 -22.62 -30.63 2.73
CA MET A 1 -21.17 -30.30 2.65
C MET A 1 -20.75 -29.18 3.61
N ARG A 2 -21.43 -28.01 3.64
CA ARG A 2 -21.06 -26.84 4.49
C ARG A 2 -20.94 -27.13 6.00
N PHE A 3 -21.83 -27.95 6.58
CA PHE A 3 -21.77 -28.29 8.01
C PHE A 3 -20.54 -29.13 8.41
N ARG A 4 -20.14 -30.08 7.56
CA ARG A 4 -18.96 -30.94 7.80
C ARG A 4 -17.66 -30.14 7.74
N VAL A 5 -17.59 -29.14 6.85
CA VAL A 5 -16.43 -28.24 6.77
C VAL A 5 -16.37 -27.31 7.99
N LYS A 6 -17.51 -26.69 8.37
CA LYS A 6 -17.58 -25.79 9.53
C LYS A 6 -17.20 -26.48 10.85
N SER A 7 -17.57 -27.76 11.03
CA SER A 7 -17.19 -28.51 12.22
C SER A 7 -15.67 -28.75 12.30
N GLN A 8 -15.01 -29.10 11.18
CA GLN A 8 -13.56 -29.26 11.17
C GLN A 8 -12.83 -27.93 11.42
N LEU A 9 -13.29 -26.82 10.83
CA LEU A 9 -12.72 -25.49 11.10
C LEU A 9 -12.81 -25.11 12.59
N LYS A 10 -13.95 -25.38 13.25
CA LYS A 10 -14.10 -25.16 14.69
C LYS A 10 -13.15 -26.02 15.54
N ARG A 11 -12.93 -27.29 15.14
CA ARG A 11 -11.98 -28.19 15.80
C ARG A 11 -10.54 -27.67 15.73
N ILE A 12 -10.17 -27.00 14.65
CA ILE A 12 -8.85 -26.37 14.48
C ILE A 12 -8.76 -25.06 15.30
N ALA A 13 -9.81 -24.22 15.26
CA ALA A 13 -9.85 -22.96 16.01
C ALA A 13 -9.73 -23.15 17.53
N ARG A 14 -10.39 -24.18 18.08
CA ARG A 14 -10.49 -24.41 19.53
C ARG A 14 -9.12 -24.53 20.23
N PRO A 15 -8.18 -25.37 19.78
CA PRO A 15 -6.84 -25.44 20.37
C PRO A 15 -5.92 -24.26 19.96
N MET A 16 -6.14 -23.62 18.81
CA MET A 16 -5.26 -22.53 18.35
C MET A 16 -5.50 -21.21 19.08
N TYR A 17 -6.76 -20.81 19.22
CA TYR A 17 -7.12 -19.51 19.80
C TYR A 17 -8.44 -19.53 20.60
N SER A 18 -9.04 -20.70 20.81
CA SER A 18 -10.36 -20.90 21.44
C SER A 18 -11.53 -20.21 20.73
N ASN A 19 -11.58 -18.89 20.78
CA ASN A 19 -12.62 -18.03 20.22
C ASN A 19 -12.01 -16.71 19.74
N PRO A 20 -12.53 -16.12 18.65
CA PRO A 20 -12.00 -14.86 18.12
C PRO A 20 -12.35 -13.66 19.04
N PRO A 21 -11.62 -12.54 18.93
CA PRO A 21 -11.95 -11.30 19.63
C PRO A 21 -13.27 -10.71 19.13
N VAL A 22 -14.16 -10.32 20.06
CA VAL A 22 -15.53 -9.90 19.73
C VAL A 22 -15.64 -8.42 19.33
N HIS A 23 -14.74 -7.56 19.82
CA HIS A 23 -14.90 -6.12 19.70
C HIS A 23 -14.87 -5.63 18.24
N GLY A 24 -13.83 -5.98 17.48
CA GLY A 24 -13.75 -5.63 16.06
C GLY A 24 -14.87 -6.26 15.21
N ALA A 25 -15.31 -7.47 15.57
CA ALA A 25 -16.43 -8.12 14.90
C ALA A 25 -17.75 -7.36 15.08
N ARG A 26 -17.99 -6.77 16.27
CA ARG A 26 -19.17 -5.92 16.53
C ARG A 26 -19.12 -4.62 15.74
N ILE A 27 -17.98 -3.93 15.72
CA ILE A 27 -17.82 -2.70 14.92
C ILE A 27 -18.19 -2.96 13.45
N VAL A 28 -17.64 -4.02 12.86
CA VAL A 28 -17.93 -4.37 11.45
C VAL A 28 -19.41 -4.75 11.28
N ALA A 29 -19.98 -5.52 12.22
CA ALA A 29 -21.39 -5.91 12.14
C ALA A 29 -22.32 -4.70 12.21
N ASP A 30 -22.02 -3.71 13.06
CA ASP A 30 -22.81 -2.49 13.22
C ASP A 30 -22.70 -1.59 11.99
N VAL A 31 -21.49 -1.39 11.47
CA VAL A 31 -21.26 -0.58 10.26
C VAL A 31 -21.89 -1.22 9.02
N VAL A 32 -21.69 -2.52 8.80
CA VAL A 32 -22.19 -3.21 7.61
C VAL A 32 -23.69 -3.51 7.70
N GLY A 33 -24.21 -3.75 8.90
CA GLY A 33 -25.62 -4.05 9.14
C GLY A 33 -26.54 -2.83 9.08
N ASN A 34 -26.00 -1.60 9.18
CA ASN A 34 -26.76 -0.37 9.11
C ASN A 34 -26.56 0.32 7.75
N PRO A 35 -27.60 0.52 6.92
CA PRO A 35 -27.47 1.15 5.60
C PRO A 35 -26.86 2.56 5.63
N VAL A 36 -27.10 3.34 6.68
CA VAL A 36 -26.56 4.70 6.83
C VAL A 36 -25.05 4.63 7.05
N LEU A 37 -24.61 3.86 8.04
CA LEU A 37 -23.18 3.68 8.35
C LEU A 37 -22.42 2.99 7.21
N PHE A 38 -23.05 2.05 6.52
CA PHE A 38 -22.44 1.39 5.38
C PHE A 38 -22.19 2.35 4.21
N ASN A 39 -23.11 3.30 3.97
CA ASN A 39 -22.93 4.32 2.95
C ASN A 39 -21.83 5.33 3.33
N GLU A 40 -21.75 5.73 4.59
CA GLU A 40 -20.66 6.56 5.12
C GLU A 40 -19.31 5.86 4.94
N TRP A 41 -19.20 4.60 5.37
CA TRP A 41 -17.99 3.79 5.21
C TRP A 41 -17.55 3.66 3.74
N LYS A 42 -18.48 3.49 2.79
CA LYS A 42 -18.15 3.47 1.35
C LYS A 42 -17.57 4.82 0.89
N ALA A 43 -18.14 5.94 1.33
CA ALA A 43 -17.61 7.25 0.98
C ALA A 43 -16.20 7.47 1.53
N GLU A 44 -15.93 7.01 2.76
CA GLU A 44 -14.58 7.03 3.34
C GLU A 44 -13.59 6.16 2.54
N MET A 45 -14.02 4.98 2.09
CA MET A 45 -13.20 4.11 1.23
C MET A 45 -12.86 4.79 -0.09
N GLU A 46 -13.84 5.43 -0.73
CA GLU A 46 -13.65 6.18 -1.98
C GLU A 46 -12.67 7.35 -1.78
N MET A 47 -12.80 8.09 -0.69
CA MET A 47 -11.88 9.18 -0.34
C MET A 47 -10.45 8.66 -0.18
N MET A 48 -10.25 7.58 0.59
CA MET A 48 -8.93 7.00 0.81
C MET A 48 -8.31 6.44 -0.47
N ALA A 49 -9.10 5.74 -1.28
CA ALA A 49 -8.66 5.21 -2.58
C ALA A 49 -8.31 6.34 -3.55
N GLY A 50 -9.13 7.40 -3.61
CA GLY A 50 -8.91 8.60 -4.40
C GLY A 50 -7.60 9.30 -4.02
N ARG A 51 -7.32 9.45 -2.72
CA ARG A 51 -6.06 10.01 -2.24
C ARG A 51 -4.85 9.20 -2.73
N ILE A 52 -4.90 7.87 -2.63
CA ILE A 52 -3.81 7.00 -3.10
C ILE A 52 -3.62 7.13 -4.62
N LYS A 53 -4.70 7.21 -5.39
CA LYS A 53 -4.63 7.44 -6.83
C LYS A 53 -3.95 8.78 -7.17
N ASN A 54 -4.28 9.85 -6.45
CA ASN A 54 -3.65 11.16 -6.64
C ASN A 54 -2.17 11.14 -6.29
N VAL A 55 -1.78 10.45 -5.20
CA VAL A 55 -0.37 10.27 -4.83
C VAL A 55 0.39 9.51 -5.92
N ARG A 56 -0.19 8.46 -6.51
CA ARG A 56 0.42 7.74 -7.64
C ARG A 56 0.64 8.64 -8.85
N GLN A 57 -0.38 9.44 -9.20
CA GLN A 57 -0.29 10.38 -10.30
C GLN A 57 0.83 11.40 -10.07
N GLN A 58 0.82 12.04 -8.90
CA GLN A 58 1.82 13.06 -8.56
C GLN A 58 3.24 12.48 -8.55
N LEU A 59 3.44 11.28 -7.99
CA LEU A 59 4.75 10.63 -8.00
C LEU A 59 5.22 10.31 -9.42
N TYR A 60 4.33 9.79 -10.28
CA TYR A 60 4.63 9.52 -11.69
C TYR A 60 5.00 10.80 -12.44
N ASP A 61 4.23 11.87 -12.28
CA ASP A 61 4.49 13.18 -12.92
C ASP A 61 5.81 13.77 -12.43
N SER A 62 6.09 13.70 -11.13
CA SER A 62 7.38 14.14 -10.55
C SER A 62 8.57 13.34 -11.07
N ILE A 63 8.44 12.03 -11.26
CA ILE A 63 9.55 11.23 -11.82
C ILE A 63 9.74 11.51 -13.30
N THR A 64 8.68 11.50 -14.11
CA THR A 64 8.78 11.68 -15.57
C THR A 64 9.20 13.10 -15.98
N SER A 65 8.86 14.11 -15.17
CA SER A 65 9.37 15.47 -15.38
C SER A 65 10.89 15.57 -15.15
N LYS A 66 11.45 14.77 -14.23
CA LYS A 66 12.87 14.83 -13.81
C LYS A 66 13.77 13.81 -14.51
N ASP A 67 13.32 12.58 -14.72
CA ASP A 67 14.11 11.52 -15.36
C ASP A 67 13.96 11.58 -16.89
N LYS A 68 15.09 11.81 -17.58
CA LYS A 68 15.17 11.88 -19.05
C LYS A 68 15.83 10.66 -19.68
N SER A 69 16.07 9.59 -18.91
CA SER A 69 16.72 8.36 -19.38
C SER A 69 15.87 7.53 -20.36
N GLY A 70 14.57 7.80 -20.49
CA GLY A 70 13.64 7.02 -21.31
C GLY A 70 13.10 5.77 -20.61
N LYS A 71 13.39 5.59 -19.31
CA LYS A 71 12.80 4.51 -18.50
C LYS A 71 11.28 4.65 -18.38
N ASP A 72 10.57 3.53 -18.54
CA ASP A 72 9.12 3.48 -18.32
C ASP A 72 8.79 3.42 -16.82
N TRP A 73 8.19 4.49 -16.31
CA TRP A 73 7.69 4.60 -14.94
C TRP A 73 6.16 4.36 -14.81
N SER A 74 5.48 3.98 -15.90
CA SER A 74 4.01 3.82 -15.94
C SER A 74 3.47 2.74 -15.02
N PHE A 75 4.33 1.84 -14.52
CA PHE A 75 3.95 0.84 -13.52
C PHE A 75 3.37 1.48 -12.25
N ILE A 76 3.77 2.71 -11.90
CA ILE A 76 3.27 3.44 -10.72
C ILE A 76 1.76 3.67 -10.84
N LEU A 77 1.27 3.93 -12.05
CA LEU A 77 -0.15 4.16 -12.34
C LEU A 77 -0.93 2.86 -12.58
N LYS A 78 -0.27 1.84 -13.16
CA LYS A 78 -0.89 0.55 -13.48
C LYS A 78 -1.15 -0.30 -12.22
N GLN A 79 -0.34 -0.15 -11.17
CA GLN A 79 -0.51 -0.87 -9.91
C GLN A 79 -1.66 -0.28 -9.08
N ILE A 80 -2.36 -1.15 -8.34
CA ILE A 80 -3.49 -0.76 -7.48
C ILE A 80 -3.20 -1.00 -6.00
N GLY A 81 -3.93 -0.29 -5.14
CA GLY A 81 -3.82 -0.41 -3.68
C GLY A 81 -2.72 0.46 -3.08
N MET A 82 -2.46 0.24 -1.79
CA MET A 82 -1.57 1.09 -0.99
C MET A 82 -0.07 0.90 -1.27
N PHE A 83 0.33 -0.23 -1.84
CA PHE A 83 1.74 -0.56 -2.03
C PHE A 83 2.13 -0.42 -3.49
N SER A 84 3.38 -0.01 -3.73
CA SER A 84 3.97 0.00 -5.06
C SER A 84 5.30 -0.75 -5.05
N PHE A 85 5.51 -1.62 -6.01
CA PHE A 85 6.83 -2.16 -6.31
C PHE A 85 7.53 -1.17 -7.26
N THR A 86 8.64 -0.59 -6.81
CA THR A 86 9.43 0.39 -7.57
C THR A 86 10.36 -0.25 -8.60
N GLY A 87 10.62 -1.55 -8.46
CA GLY A 87 11.63 -2.27 -9.23
C GLY A 87 13.07 -2.03 -8.76
N LEU A 88 13.25 -1.32 -7.64
CA LEU A 88 14.57 -1.14 -7.04
C LEU A 88 15.08 -2.45 -6.44
N ASN A 89 16.35 -2.76 -6.67
CA ASN A 89 17.00 -3.91 -6.05
C ASN A 89 17.39 -3.60 -4.58
N LYS A 90 18.03 -4.57 -3.91
CA LYS A 90 18.44 -4.44 -2.51
C LYS A 90 19.41 -3.27 -2.28
N ASN A 91 20.45 -3.13 -3.09
CA ASN A 91 21.46 -2.08 -2.92
C ASN A 91 20.84 -0.69 -3.13
N GLN A 92 19.98 -0.57 -4.15
CA GLN A 92 19.23 0.64 -4.43
C GLN A 92 18.26 0.99 -3.29
N SER A 93 17.58 -0.01 -2.71
CA SER A 93 16.72 0.17 -1.53
C SER A 93 17.52 0.58 -0.28
N ASP A 94 18.74 0.04 -0.12
CA ASP A 94 19.64 0.45 0.95
C ASP A 94 20.12 1.91 0.76
N ASN A 95 20.35 2.37 -0.49
CA ASN A 95 20.64 3.78 -0.79
C ASN A 95 19.46 4.72 -0.47
N MET A 96 18.23 4.31 -0.81
CA MET A 96 17.00 5.03 -0.43
C MET A 96 16.98 5.28 1.09
N THR A 97 17.39 4.30 1.89
CA THR A 97 17.42 4.43 3.36
C THR A 97 18.61 5.26 3.85
N ASN A 98 19.83 4.94 3.39
CA ASN A 98 21.06 5.49 3.96
C ASN A 98 21.35 6.93 3.53
N LYS A 99 21.06 7.27 2.27
CA LYS A 99 21.30 8.60 1.69
C LYS A 99 20.06 9.49 1.79
N TRP A 100 18.90 8.93 1.46
CA TRP A 100 17.65 9.69 1.32
C TRP A 100 16.70 9.54 2.51
N HIS A 101 17.04 8.74 3.52
CA HIS A 101 16.18 8.52 4.69
C HIS A 101 14.74 8.11 4.33
N VAL A 102 14.57 7.39 3.20
CA VAL A 102 13.32 6.79 2.75
C VAL A 102 13.33 5.32 3.15
N TYR A 103 12.55 5.00 4.18
CA TYR A 103 12.48 3.65 4.73
C TYR A 103 11.47 2.80 3.97
N MET A 104 11.96 1.71 3.40
CA MET A 104 11.18 0.78 2.58
C MET A 104 11.69 -0.65 2.76
N THR A 105 10.94 -1.64 2.26
CA THR A 105 11.42 -3.03 2.28
C THR A 105 12.52 -3.22 1.24
N LYS A 106 13.46 -4.13 1.52
CA LYS A 106 14.64 -4.39 0.68
C LYS A 106 14.36 -5.00 -0.70
N ASP A 107 13.10 -5.35 -0.95
CA ASP A 107 12.58 -5.88 -2.21
C ASP A 107 11.97 -4.79 -3.11
N GLY A 108 12.18 -3.50 -2.80
CA GLY A 108 11.68 -2.40 -3.63
C GLY A 108 10.22 -2.01 -3.37
N ARG A 109 9.56 -2.56 -2.34
CA ARG A 109 8.16 -2.21 -2.05
C ARG A 109 8.04 -1.00 -1.12
N ILE A 110 7.29 0.02 -1.57
CA ILE A 110 6.95 1.23 -0.80
C ILE A 110 5.47 1.24 -0.41
N SER A 111 5.14 1.91 0.69
CA SER A 111 3.75 2.23 1.07
C SER A 111 3.43 3.67 0.69
N LEU A 112 2.47 3.85 -0.21
CA LEU A 112 1.95 5.16 -0.60
C LEU A 112 1.01 5.75 0.46
N ALA A 113 0.58 4.94 1.43
CA ALA A 113 -0.27 5.40 2.52
C ALA A 113 0.41 6.50 3.35
N GLY A 114 1.73 6.38 3.59
CA GLY A 114 2.52 7.34 4.36
C GLY A 114 3.03 8.54 3.56
N LEU A 115 2.78 8.60 2.24
CA LEU A 115 3.28 9.67 1.38
C LEU A 115 2.26 10.83 1.30
N SER A 116 2.72 12.03 1.62
CA SER A 116 2.01 13.28 1.35
C SER A 116 2.38 13.82 -0.03
N LEU A 117 1.48 14.59 -0.65
CA LEU A 117 1.72 15.19 -1.97
C LEU A 117 2.98 16.07 -1.97
N ALA A 118 3.20 16.83 -0.89
CA ALA A 118 4.38 17.70 -0.73
C ALA A 118 5.73 16.95 -0.73
N LYS A 119 5.74 15.64 -0.49
CA LYS A 119 6.98 14.82 -0.47
C LYS A 119 7.17 13.98 -1.73
N CYS A 120 6.25 14.05 -2.71
CA CYS A 120 6.36 13.27 -3.94
C CYS A 120 7.61 13.64 -4.75
N GLU A 121 7.98 14.92 -4.77
CA GLU A 121 9.19 15.37 -5.47
C GLU A 121 10.46 14.83 -4.85
N TYR A 122 10.55 14.84 -3.51
CA TYR A 122 11.68 14.28 -2.77
C TYR A 122 11.82 12.78 -3.00
N LEU A 123 10.70 12.06 -2.98
CA LEU A 123 10.70 10.63 -3.27
C LEU A 123 11.12 10.35 -4.72
N ALA A 124 10.70 11.18 -5.66
CA ALA A 124 11.11 11.06 -7.06
C ALA A 124 12.63 11.22 -7.19
N ASP A 125 13.23 12.24 -6.55
CA ASP A 125 14.69 12.44 -6.57
C ASP A 125 15.42 11.23 -6.00
N ALA A 126 14.94 10.71 -4.87
CA ALA A 126 15.52 9.52 -4.23
C ALA A 126 15.46 8.28 -5.13
N ILE A 127 14.33 8.03 -5.79
CA ILE A 127 14.15 6.89 -6.69
C ILE A 127 15.07 7.02 -7.90
N ILE A 128 15.14 8.20 -8.52
CA ILE A 128 15.97 8.45 -9.71
C ILE A 128 17.46 8.27 -9.36
N ASP A 129 17.92 8.89 -8.27
CA ASP A 129 19.30 8.75 -7.80
C ASP A 129 19.64 7.30 -7.50
N SER A 130 18.79 6.61 -6.74
CA SER A 130 19.04 5.21 -6.37
C SER A 130 19.03 4.29 -7.59
N TYR A 131 18.16 4.54 -8.57
CA TYR A 131 18.09 3.70 -9.76
C TYR A 131 19.30 3.87 -10.68
N HIS A 132 19.77 5.10 -10.89
CA HIS A 132 20.83 5.38 -11.87
C HIS A 132 22.24 5.33 -11.28
N ASN A 133 22.40 5.65 -9.99
CA ASN A 133 23.72 5.80 -9.37
C ASN A 133 24.14 4.62 -8.49
N VAL A 134 23.30 3.58 -8.36
CA VAL A 134 23.59 2.40 -7.52
C VAL A 134 23.33 1.12 -8.29
N SER A 135 24.36 0.27 -8.33
CA SER A 135 24.36 -1.07 -8.95
C SER A 135 23.66 -2.11 -8.10
#